data_AF-A0A6M8N6K6-F1
#
_entry.id   AF-A0A6M8N6K6-F1
#
_cell.length_a   1.000
_cell.length_b   1.000
_cell.length_c   1.000
_cell.angle_alpha   90.00
_cell.angle_beta   90.00
_cell.angle_gamma   90.00
#
_symmetry.space_group_name_H-M   'P 1'
#
loop_
_entity.id
_entity.type
_entity.pdbx_description
1 polymer ?
#
loop_
_entity_poly.entity_id
_entity_poly.type
_entity_poly.pdbx_seq_one_letter_code
_entity_poly.pdbx_strand_id
1 'polypeptide(L)'
;MTKNNLVDPELSSKIQLLTKLSLEQKKKLINWFNKQNLEVQLLIFEEQRNQFFKLKNDGADKSLISFASFLLAIKEFYDKEHQLKSKNKSQTLDKLGNISKIESIKLKREKYNAKSEKLLSYQSVIKKLHDDCFSLRDIQDHLLKRYRFKVSHTLISKHIKEHIGY
;
A
#
# COMPACT_ATOMS: atom_id res chain seq x y z
N MET A 1 18.90 -19.90 16.86
CA MET A 1 19.70 -19.99 15.62
C MET A 1 18.97 -19.24 14.51
N THR A 2 19.27 -17.96 14.35
CA THR A 2 18.71 -17.11 13.28
C THR A 2 19.44 -17.46 11.99
N LYS A 3 18.74 -18.12 11.06
CA LYS A 3 19.28 -18.39 9.71
C LYS A 3 19.66 -17.04 9.09
N ASN A 4 20.94 -16.84 8.82
CA ASN A 4 21.42 -15.71 8.04
C ASN A 4 20.71 -15.77 6.67
N ASN A 5 19.82 -14.82 6.42
CA ASN A 5 19.33 -14.50 5.08
C ASN A 5 20.53 -13.95 4.31
N LEU A 6 21.37 -14.84 3.79
CA LEU A 6 22.43 -14.52 2.86
C LEU A 6 21.75 -14.11 1.55
N VAL A 7 21.42 -12.82 1.44
CA VAL A 7 21.11 -12.23 0.15
C VAL A 7 22.36 -12.41 -0.71
N ASP A 8 22.18 -12.97 -1.90
CA ASP A 8 23.25 -13.15 -2.88
C ASP A 8 24.06 -11.83 -3.02
N PRO A 9 25.37 -11.85 -2.66
CA PRO A 9 26.23 -10.66 -2.71
C PRO A 9 26.26 -10.03 -4.12
N GLU A 10 26.14 -10.83 -5.16
CA GLU A 10 26.14 -10.37 -6.56
C GLU A 10 24.87 -9.56 -6.86
N LEU A 11 23.71 -10.09 -6.44
CA LEU A 11 22.42 -9.41 -6.55
C LEU A 11 22.41 -8.07 -5.81
N SER A 12 22.93 -8.05 -4.58
CA SER A 12 23.00 -6.81 -3.78
C SER A 12 23.83 -5.74 -4.47
N SER A 13 24.96 -6.14 -5.07
CA SER A 13 25.90 -5.27 -5.78
C SER A 13 25.28 -4.70 -7.06
N LYS A 14 24.59 -5.54 -7.86
CA LYS A 14 23.87 -5.09 -9.08
C LYS A 14 22.81 -4.03 -8.76
N ILE A 15 21.99 -4.27 -7.72
CA ILE A 15 20.99 -3.29 -7.31
C ILE A 15 21.63 -2.00 -6.78
N GLN A 16 22.73 -2.10 -6.03
CA GLN A 16 23.46 -0.93 -5.55
C GLN A 16 24.05 -0.11 -6.71
N LEU A 17 24.55 -0.75 -7.77
CA LEU A 17 25.04 -0.08 -8.96
C LEU A 17 23.92 0.68 -9.68
N LEU A 18 22.75 0.06 -9.88
CA LEU A 18 21.60 0.67 -10.54
C LEU A 18 21.01 1.84 -9.73
N THR A 19 20.88 1.66 -8.42
CA THR A 19 20.15 2.62 -7.57
C THR A 19 21.03 3.65 -6.88
N LYS A 20 22.33 3.37 -6.76
CA LYS A 20 23.28 4.12 -5.92
C LYS A 20 22.85 4.19 -4.44
N LEU A 21 22.13 3.16 -3.97
CA LEU A 21 21.67 3.05 -2.59
C LEU A 21 22.40 1.95 -1.83
N SER A 22 22.82 2.28 -0.61
CA SER A 22 23.33 1.29 0.36
C SER A 22 22.21 0.37 0.86
N LEU A 23 22.57 -0.77 1.45
CA LEU A 23 21.61 -1.71 2.03
C LEU A 23 20.73 -1.05 3.12
N GLU A 24 21.34 -0.20 3.95
CA GLU A 24 20.64 0.54 5.00
C GLU A 24 19.64 1.54 4.43
N GLN A 25 20.02 2.26 3.36
CA GLN A 25 19.13 3.19 2.68
C GLN A 25 17.93 2.45 2.09
N LYS A 26 18.14 1.30 1.41
CA LYS A 26 17.06 0.46 0.88
C LYS A 26 16.09 0.05 1.99
N LYS A 27 16.60 -0.46 3.12
CA LYS A 27 15.78 -0.85 4.28
C LYS A 27 14.99 0.32 4.86
N LYS A 28 15.63 1.49 4.99
CA LYS A 28 14.98 2.71 5.47
C LYS A 28 13.84 3.15 4.56
N LEU A 29 14.05 3.14 3.24
CA LEU A 29 13.05 3.51 2.24
C LEU A 29 11.86 2.54 2.26
N ILE A 30 12.10 1.23 2.27
CA ILE A 30 11.02 0.22 2.36
C ILE A 30 10.21 0.40 3.64
N ASN A 31 10.87 0.60 4.78
CA ASN A 31 10.18 0.84 6.04
C ASN A 31 9.36 2.14 6.03
N TRP A 32 9.83 3.16 5.33
CA TRP A 32 9.07 4.39 5.14
C TRP A 32 7.87 4.16 4.23
N PHE A 33 8.04 3.45 3.11
CA PHE A 33 6.98 3.08 2.17
C PHE A 33 5.84 2.32 2.87
N ASN A 34 6.18 1.31 3.68
CA ASN A 34 5.22 0.50 4.45
C ASN A 34 4.36 1.32 5.42
N LYS A 35 4.78 2.53 5.79
CA LYS A 35 4.05 3.45 6.69
C LYS A 35 3.16 4.44 5.93
N GLN A 36 3.21 4.46 4.60
CA GLN A 36 2.38 5.33 3.77
C GLN A 36 1.00 4.69 3.56
N ASN A 37 -0.02 5.53 3.34
CA ASN A 37 -1.36 5.06 2.94
C ASN A 37 -1.37 4.55 1.49
N LEU A 38 -2.44 3.83 1.12
CA LEU A 38 -2.57 3.19 -0.19
C LEU A 38 -2.46 4.16 -1.36
N GLU A 39 -3.05 5.35 -1.27
CA GLU A 39 -2.99 6.33 -2.36
C GLU A 39 -1.55 6.81 -2.62
N VAL A 40 -0.75 7.08 -1.57
CA VAL A 40 0.67 7.41 -1.73
C VAL A 40 1.45 6.21 -2.27
N GLN A 41 1.14 5.00 -1.81
CA GLN A 41 1.77 3.79 -2.36
C GLN A 41 1.46 3.64 -3.86
N LEU A 42 0.23 3.90 -4.30
CA LEU A 42 -0.16 3.88 -5.72
C LEU A 42 0.60 4.92 -6.53
N LEU A 43 0.70 6.17 -6.04
CA LEU A 43 1.49 7.22 -6.69
C LEU A 43 2.97 6.82 -6.87
N ILE A 44 3.54 6.11 -5.90
CA ILE A 44 4.90 5.57 -6.00
C ILE A 44 4.99 4.51 -7.11
N PHE A 45 3.97 3.68 -7.29
CA PHE A 45 3.92 2.74 -8.41
C PHE A 45 3.73 3.42 -9.77
N GLU A 46 3.07 4.58 -9.82
CA GLU A 46 3.03 5.39 -11.04
C GLU A 46 4.42 5.94 -11.38
N GLU A 47 5.12 6.49 -10.40
CA GLU A 47 6.49 6.98 -10.59
C GLU A 47 7.47 5.84 -10.87
N GLN A 48 7.25 4.64 -10.33
CA GLN A 48 8.04 3.45 -10.64
C GLN A 48 8.07 3.17 -12.14
N ARG A 49 6.95 3.37 -12.86
CA ARG A 49 6.91 3.23 -14.32
C ARG A 49 7.83 4.25 -15.00
N ASN A 50 7.83 5.50 -14.55
CA ASN A 50 8.73 6.54 -15.07
C ASN A 50 10.21 6.18 -14.83
N GLN A 51 10.54 5.72 -13.62
CA GLN A 51 11.90 5.27 -13.29
C GLN A 51 12.30 4.01 -14.07
N PHE A 52 11.36 3.12 -14.38
CA PHE A 52 11.59 1.94 -15.21
C PHE A 52 12.02 2.34 -16.62
N PHE A 53 11.33 3.30 -17.24
CA PHE A 53 11.72 3.78 -18.57
C PHE A 53 13.10 4.45 -18.60
N LYS A 54 13.56 5.04 -17.49
CA LYS A 54 14.90 5.62 -17.37
C LYS A 54 16.00 4.54 -17.31
N LEU A 55 15.73 3.44 -16.59
CA LEU A 55 16.68 2.35 -16.37
C LEU A 55 16.63 1.24 -17.44
N LYS A 56 15.60 1.21 -18.31
CA LYS A 56 15.40 0.11 -19.28
C LYS A 56 16.56 -0.08 -20.27
N ASN A 57 17.38 0.95 -20.47
CA ASN A 57 18.51 0.91 -21.41
C ASN A 57 19.82 0.42 -20.76
N ASP A 58 19.82 0.14 -19.46
CA ASP A 58 21.04 -0.24 -18.72
C ASP A 58 21.45 -1.71 -18.91
N GLY A 59 20.79 -2.46 -19.81
CA GLY A 59 21.14 -3.84 -20.17
C GLY A 59 20.95 -4.88 -19.06
N ALA A 60 20.38 -4.50 -17.92
CA ALA A 60 20.14 -5.37 -16.78
C ALA A 60 18.86 -6.22 -16.94
N ASP A 61 18.75 -7.28 -16.14
CA ASP A 61 17.54 -8.11 -16.09
C ASP A 61 16.30 -7.27 -15.74
N LYS A 62 15.18 -7.61 -16.38
CA LYS A 62 13.92 -6.86 -16.26
C LYS A 62 13.41 -6.80 -14.81
N SER A 63 13.61 -7.87 -14.03
CA SER A 63 13.18 -7.93 -12.64
C SER A 63 14.06 -7.04 -11.75
N LEU A 64 15.38 -7.00 -12.03
CA LEU A 64 16.32 -6.09 -11.36
C LEU A 64 15.97 -4.64 -11.63
N ILE A 65 15.69 -4.31 -12.89
CA ILE A 65 15.28 -2.96 -13.29
C ILE A 65 13.98 -2.59 -12.58
N SER A 66 12.97 -3.48 -12.60
CA SER A 66 11.69 -3.24 -11.92
C SER A 66 11.84 -2.92 -10.44
N PHE A 67 12.67 -3.69 -9.74
CA PHE A 67 12.95 -3.48 -8.32
C PHE A 67 13.78 -2.21 -8.06
N ALA A 68 14.80 -1.94 -8.88
CA ALA A 68 15.59 -0.72 -8.79
C ALA A 68 14.73 0.53 -9.01
N SER A 69 13.87 0.52 -10.02
CA SER A 69 12.90 1.59 -10.30
C SER A 69 11.94 1.82 -9.14
N PHE A 70 11.49 0.76 -8.48
CA PHE A 70 10.64 0.87 -7.30
C PHE A 70 11.38 1.56 -6.15
N LEU A 71 12.62 1.15 -5.86
CA LEU A 71 13.44 1.79 -4.81
C LEU A 71 13.70 3.28 -5.11
N LEU A 72 13.97 3.64 -6.37
CA LEU A 72 14.16 5.02 -6.80
C LEU A 72 12.89 5.85 -6.68
N ALA A 73 11.73 5.27 -7.03
CA ALA A 73 10.44 5.95 -6.86
C ALA A 73 10.12 6.22 -5.38
N ILE A 74 10.37 5.25 -4.49
CA ILE A 74 10.24 5.47 -3.03
C ILE A 74 11.17 6.61 -2.59
N LYS A 75 12.44 6.59 -3.03
CA LYS A 75 13.42 7.62 -2.70
C LYS A 75 12.96 9.01 -3.12
N GLU A 76 12.42 9.14 -4.32
CA GLU A 76 11.95 10.43 -4.83
C GLU A 76 10.85 11.02 -3.95
N PHE A 77 9.88 10.21 -3.52
CA PHE A 77 8.81 10.67 -2.62
C PHE A 77 9.33 10.91 -1.19
N TYR A 78 10.24 10.08 -0.71
CA TYR A 78 10.88 10.24 0.59
C TYR A 78 11.65 11.57 0.67
N ASP A 79 12.44 11.88 -0.36
CA ASP A 79 13.21 13.12 -0.43
C ASP A 79 12.29 14.34 -0.55
N LYS A 80 11.21 14.26 -1.37
CA LYS A 80 10.18 15.31 -1.45
C LYS A 80 9.56 15.59 -0.07
N GLU A 81 9.20 14.56 0.70
CA GLU A 81 8.67 14.74 2.06
C GLU A 81 9.69 15.39 3.00
N HIS A 82 10.96 14.97 2.93
CA HIS A 82 12.00 15.54 3.78
C HIS A 82 12.33 17.00 3.44
N GLN A 83 12.31 17.36 2.15
CA GLN A 83 12.46 18.74 1.70
C GLN A 83 11.34 19.64 2.24
N LEU A 84 10.10 19.13 2.33
CA LEU A 84 8.96 19.89 2.86
C LEU A 84 9.04 20.15 4.37
N LYS A 85 9.62 19.23 5.13
CA LYS A 85 9.82 19.39 6.58
C LYS A 85 10.97 20.36 6.90
N SER A 86 11.88 20.57 5.96
CA SER A 86 12.91 21.60 6.04
C SER A 86 12.29 22.97 5.75
N LYS A 87 12.51 23.96 6.61
CA LYS A 87 11.81 25.26 6.69
C LYS A 87 11.85 26.18 5.44
N ASN A 88 12.35 25.74 4.29
CA ASN A 88 12.49 26.58 3.08
C ASN A 88 11.29 26.44 2.15
N LYS A 89 10.24 27.21 2.45
CA LYS A 89 8.96 27.31 1.72
C LYS A 89 9.05 27.93 0.31
N SER A 90 10.22 28.39 -0.12
CA SER A 90 10.37 29.28 -1.28
C SER A 90 10.71 28.60 -2.60
N GLN A 91 10.92 27.29 -2.64
CA GLN A 91 11.29 26.63 -3.90
C GLN A 91 10.21 25.65 -4.38
N THR A 92 9.67 25.99 -5.55
CA THR A 92 8.87 25.20 -6.51
C THR A 92 7.36 25.07 -6.28
N LEU A 93 6.61 26.10 -6.70
CA LEU A 93 5.14 26.09 -6.90
C LEU A 93 4.65 24.94 -7.81
N ASP A 94 5.42 24.53 -8.83
CA ASP A 94 5.05 23.39 -9.68
C ASP A 94 5.20 22.02 -8.99
N LYS A 95 6.12 21.90 -8.02
CA LYS A 95 6.22 20.68 -7.20
C LYS A 95 5.09 20.59 -6.17
N LEU A 96 4.50 21.73 -5.78
CA LEU A 96 3.40 21.78 -4.81
C LEU A 96 2.12 21.05 -5.27
N GLY A 97 1.86 20.94 -6.57
CA GLY A 97 0.61 20.32 -7.08
C GLY A 97 0.44 18.85 -6.69
N ASN A 98 1.52 18.05 -6.77
CA ASN A 98 1.52 16.65 -6.30
C ASN A 98 1.69 16.56 -4.78
N ILE A 99 2.32 17.56 -4.16
CA ILE A 99 2.59 17.61 -2.72
C ILE A 99 1.32 17.90 -1.92
N SER A 100 0.46 18.82 -2.38
CA SER A 100 -0.85 19.09 -1.76
C SER A 100 -1.75 17.85 -1.78
N LYS A 101 -1.67 17.04 -2.85
CA LYS A 101 -2.30 15.72 -2.88
C LYS A 101 -1.71 14.81 -1.80
N ILE A 102 -0.40 14.65 -1.72
CA ILE A 102 0.22 13.77 -0.69
C ILE A 102 -0.15 14.20 0.75
N GLU A 103 -0.18 15.49 1.05
CA GLU A 103 -0.56 16.00 2.38
C GLU A 103 -2.04 15.77 2.69
N SER A 104 -2.95 16.11 1.76
CA SER A 104 -4.39 15.89 1.93
C SER A 104 -4.74 14.40 2.09
N ILE A 105 -4.02 13.53 1.41
CA ILE A 105 -4.16 12.07 1.51
C ILE A 105 -3.62 11.56 2.85
N LYS A 106 -2.47 12.05 3.32
CA LYS A 106 -1.92 11.66 4.63
C LYS A 106 -2.84 11.99 5.80
N LEU A 107 -3.67 13.02 5.67
CA LEU A 107 -4.67 13.38 6.68
C LEU A 107 -5.86 12.40 6.71
N LYS A 108 -6.17 11.73 5.59
CA LYS A 108 -7.27 10.77 5.45
C LYS A 108 -6.91 9.33 5.87
N ARG A 109 -6.00 9.12 6.81
CA ARG A 109 -5.65 7.76 7.25
C ARG A 109 -6.90 7.00 7.69
N GLU A 110 -7.21 5.92 6.97
CA GLU A 110 -8.30 5.02 7.33
C GLU A 110 -8.03 4.42 8.71
N LYS A 111 -9.03 4.50 9.59
CA LYS A 111 -8.98 3.85 10.88
C LYS A 111 -9.18 2.35 10.67
N TYR A 112 -8.20 1.55 11.06
CA TYR A 112 -8.33 0.10 11.12
C TYR A 112 -9.56 -0.29 11.95
N ASN A 113 -10.50 -1.00 11.33
CA ASN A 113 -11.68 -1.54 11.99
C ASN A 113 -11.64 -3.08 11.91
N ALA A 114 -11.21 -3.70 13.02
CA ALA A 114 -11.10 -5.15 13.13
C ALA A 114 -12.40 -5.90 12.78
N LYS A 115 -13.57 -5.30 13.01
CA LYS A 115 -14.85 -5.93 12.64
C LYS A 115 -15.09 -5.88 11.13
N SER A 116 -14.74 -4.79 10.45
CA SER A 116 -14.86 -4.69 8.99
C SER A 116 -13.92 -5.67 8.29
N GLU A 117 -12.68 -5.77 8.75
CA GLU A 117 -11.70 -6.75 8.25
C GLU A 117 -12.17 -8.20 8.42
N LYS A 118 -12.67 -8.52 9.62
CA LYS A 118 -13.23 -9.85 9.87
C LYS A 118 -14.49 -10.11 9.03
N LEU A 119 -15.26 -9.08 8.68
CA LEU A 119 -16.43 -9.20 7.82
C LEU A 119 -16.03 -9.51 6.37
N LEU A 120 -14.92 -8.94 5.86
CA LEU A 120 -14.32 -9.30 4.57
C LEU A 120 -13.99 -10.79 4.49
N SER A 121 -13.48 -11.40 5.56
CA SER A 121 -13.22 -12.85 5.57
C SER A 121 -14.47 -13.74 5.41
N TYR A 122 -15.66 -13.16 5.62
CA TYR A 122 -16.95 -13.85 5.47
C TYR A 122 -17.75 -13.37 4.26
N GLN A 123 -17.14 -12.61 3.34
CA GLN A 123 -17.83 -12.02 2.19
C GLN A 123 -18.58 -13.06 1.35
N SER A 124 -17.98 -14.22 1.08
CA SER A 124 -18.62 -15.31 0.32
C SER A 124 -19.85 -15.88 1.03
N VAL A 125 -19.79 -16.01 2.36
CA VAL A 125 -20.90 -16.50 3.20
C VAL A 125 -22.03 -15.48 3.21
N ILE A 126 -21.70 -14.21 3.42
CA ILE A 126 -22.69 -13.12 3.45
C ILE A 126 -23.38 -12.98 2.09
N LYS A 127 -22.60 -13.03 1.00
CA LYS A 127 -23.13 -13.00 -0.37
C LYS A 127 -24.13 -14.14 -0.57
N LYS A 128 -23.73 -15.38 -0.27
CA LYS A 128 -24.62 -16.54 -0.43
C LYS A 128 -25.92 -16.38 0.36
N LEU A 129 -25.84 -16.01 1.64
CA LEU A 129 -27.05 -15.85 2.46
C LEU A 129 -27.95 -14.72 1.94
N HIS A 130 -27.36 -13.62 1.47
CA HIS A 130 -28.13 -12.53 0.88
C HIS A 130 -28.80 -12.94 -0.44
N ASP A 131 -28.08 -13.68 -1.29
CA ASP A 131 -28.59 -14.24 -2.55
C ASP A 131 -29.71 -15.27 -2.30
N ASP A 132 -29.63 -16.01 -1.18
CA ASP A 132 -30.67 -16.92 -0.67
C ASP A 132 -31.84 -16.17 0.04
N CYS A 133 -31.93 -14.84 -0.13
CA CYS A 133 -32.97 -13.96 0.41
C CYS A 133 -33.07 -13.90 1.95
N PHE A 134 -31.99 -14.21 2.69
CA PHE A 134 -31.98 -14.05 4.13
C PHE A 134 -32.01 -12.56 4.52
N SER A 135 -32.77 -12.21 5.56
CA SER A 135 -32.76 -10.83 6.06
C SER A 135 -31.42 -10.51 6.73
N LEU A 136 -31.09 -9.22 6.83
CA LEU A 136 -29.86 -8.78 7.51
C LEU A 136 -29.77 -9.27 8.97
N ARG A 137 -30.92 -9.48 9.63
CA ARG A 137 -30.99 -10.04 11.00
C ARG A 137 -30.67 -11.52 10.99
N ASP A 138 -31.16 -12.27 10.00
CA ASP A 138 -30.85 -13.69 9.87
C ASP A 138 -29.38 -13.91 9.54
N ILE A 139 -28.79 -13.07 8.67
CA ILE A 139 -27.35 -13.09 8.38
C ILE A 139 -26.55 -12.79 9.65
N GLN A 140 -26.95 -11.77 10.42
CA GLN A 140 -26.33 -11.46 11.71
C GLN A 140 -26.37 -12.68 12.66
N ASP A 141 -27.53 -13.31 12.81
CA ASP A 141 -27.69 -14.47 13.67
C ASP A 141 -26.90 -15.67 13.18
N HIS A 142 -26.81 -15.86 11.86
CA HIS A 142 -26.01 -16.91 11.26
C HIS A 142 -24.52 -16.71 11.56
N LEU A 143 -24.00 -15.49 11.39
CA LEU A 143 -22.62 -15.14 11.73
C LEU A 143 -22.33 -15.34 13.22
N LEU A 144 -23.29 -15.01 14.09
CA LEU A 144 -23.15 -15.24 15.52
C LEU A 144 -23.15 -16.75 15.86
N LYS A 145 -24.10 -17.52 15.34
CA LYS A 145 -24.30 -18.94 15.70
C LYS A 145 -23.24 -19.85 15.09
N ARG A 146 -22.91 -19.68 13.81
CA ARG A 146 -22.00 -20.57 13.08
C ARG A 146 -20.53 -20.15 13.20
N TYR A 147 -20.26 -18.85 13.25
CA TYR A 147 -18.89 -18.31 13.20
C TYR A 147 -18.47 -17.59 14.49
N ARG A 148 -19.33 -17.57 15.53
CA ARG A 148 -19.11 -16.86 16.80
C ARG A 148 -18.74 -15.39 16.58
N PHE A 149 -19.26 -14.78 15.52
CA PHE A 149 -18.92 -13.43 15.12
C PHE A 149 -20.07 -12.47 15.40
N LYS A 150 -19.93 -11.67 16.46
CA LYS A 150 -20.90 -10.65 16.84
C LYS A 150 -20.72 -9.38 16.01
N VAL A 151 -21.63 -9.14 15.08
CA VAL A 151 -21.67 -7.97 14.20
C VAL A 151 -23.09 -7.41 14.13
N SER A 152 -23.26 -6.10 13.88
CA SER A 152 -24.59 -5.52 13.72
C SER A 152 -25.10 -5.68 12.29
N HIS A 153 -26.40 -5.92 12.11
CA HIS A 153 -27.06 -5.94 10.80
C HIS A 153 -26.82 -4.64 10.00
N THR A 154 -26.63 -3.49 10.66
CA THR A 154 -26.26 -2.23 10.00
C THR A 154 -24.88 -2.28 9.35
N LEU A 155 -23.89 -2.92 10.00
CA LEU A 155 -22.56 -3.08 9.45
C LEU A 155 -22.54 -4.12 8.33
N ILE A 156 -23.38 -5.17 8.43
CA ILE A 156 -23.62 -6.12 7.33
C ILE A 156 -24.21 -5.40 6.12
N SER A 157 -25.26 -4.58 6.32
CA SER A 157 -25.87 -3.80 5.23
C SER A 157 -24.86 -2.90 4.53
N LYS A 158 -24.04 -2.18 5.30
CA LYS A 158 -22.96 -1.34 4.76
C LYS A 158 -21.99 -2.17 3.91
N HIS A 159 -21.55 -3.32 4.41
CA HIS A 159 -20.62 -4.21 3.72
C HIS A 159 -21.19 -4.78 2.41
N ILE A 160 -22.48 -5.14 2.40
CA ILE A 160 -23.16 -5.63 1.19
C ILE A 160 -23.14 -4.55 0.10
N LYS A 161 -23.49 -3.30 0.46
CA LYS A 161 -23.46 -2.16 -0.46
C LYS A 161 -22.06 -1.87 -1.00
N GLU A 162 -21.06 -1.91 -0.14
CA GLU A 162 -19.68 -1.55 -0.49
C GLU A 162 -18.93 -2.62 -1.29
N HIS A 163 -19.22 -3.91 -1.07
CA HIS A 163 -18.39 -5.01 -1.60
C HIS A 163 -19.13 -6.05 -2.44
N ILE A 164 -20.46 -6.05 -2.44
CA ILE A 164 -21.26 -7.05 -3.18
C ILE A 164 -22.05 -6.38 -4.32
N GLY A 165 -22.46 -5.12 -4.15
CA GLY A 165 -23.02 -4.29 -5.23
C GLY A 165 -24.54 -4.31 -5.34
N TYR A 166 -25.24 -4.37 -4.20
CA TYR A 166 -26.69 -4.21 -4.10
C TYR A 166 -27.08 -2.82 -3.58
#